data_AF-A0A2V9F735-F1
#
_entry.id   AF-A0A2V9F735-F1
#
_cell.length_a   1.000
_cell.length_b   1.000
_cell.length_c   1.000
_cell.angle_alpha   90.00
_cell.angle_beta   90.00
_cell.angle_gamma   90.00
#
_symmetry.space_group_name_H-M   'P 1'
#
loop_
_entity.id
_entity.type
_entity.pdbx_description
1 polymer ?
#
loop_
_entity_poly.entity_id
_entity_poly.type
_entity_poly.pdbx_seq_one_letter_code
_entity_poly.pdbx_strand_id
1 'polypeptide(L)'
;MRFTSQGLPDAEGAAGILQALKAAVDTHALAYGAPVLTSIALLLFVGAVGKSAQIPLYVWLPDAMEGPTPVSALIHAATMVTAGVYMVARMNAIYQLAPFAMKVVAVVG
;
A
#
# COMPACT_ATOMS: atom_id res chain seq x y z
N MET A 1 -11.87 25.40 2.81
CA MET A 1 -13.30 25.05 2.79
C MET A 1 -14.09 26.33 2.58
N ARG A 2 -14.69 26.51 1.41
CA ARG A 2 -15.65 27.60 1.21
C ARG A 2 -17.04 27.05 1.51
N PHE A 3 -17.83 27.77 2.30
CA PHE A 3 -19.22 27.42 2.54
C PHE A 3 -20.09 28.28 1.62
N THR A 4 -21.16 27.71 1.07
CA THR A 4 -22.13 28.45 0.28
C THR A 4 -22.84 29.49 1.15
N SER A 5 -23.59 30.42 0.54
CA SER A 5 -24.44 31.37 1.28
C SER A 5 -25.49 30.70 2.18
N GLN A 6 -25.70 29.38 2.05
CA GLN A 6 -26.56 28.58 2.92
C GLN A 6 -25.80 27.83 4.03
N GLY A 7 -24.49 28.05 4.19
CA GLY A 7 -23.67 27.39 5.24
C GLY A 7 -23.35 25.92 4.96
N LEU A 8 -23.69 25.42 3.77
CA LEU A 8 -23.37 24.05 3.32
C LEU A 8 -21.98 24.04 2.64
N PRO A 9 -21.21 22.95 2.72
CA PRO A 9 -19.97 22.81 1.96
C PRO A 9 -20.23 23.06 0.47
N ASP A 10 -19.38 23.84 -0.19
CA ASP A 10 -19.49 24.08 -1.62
C ASP A 10 -19.37 22.77 -2.42
N ALA A 11 -20.38 22.48 -3.25
CA ALA A 11 -20.39 21.26 -4.05
C ALA A 11 -19.16 21.15 -4.96
N GLU A 12 -18.61 22.27 -5.42
CA GLU A 12 -17.39 22.31 -6.23
C GLU A 12 -16.11 21.97 -5.44
N GLY A 13 -16.06 22.30 -4.14
CA GLY A 13 -14.94 21.95 -3.25
C GLY A 13 -14.96 20.50 -2.79
N ALA A 14 -16.16 19.91 -2.62
CA ALA A 14 -16.36 18.49 -2.35
C ALA A 14 -16.38 17.61 -3.63
N ALA A 15 -16.59 18.23 -4.81
CA ALA A 15 -16.68 17.53 -6.09
C ALA A 15 -15.39 16.82 -6.47
N GLY A 16 -14.21 17.35 -6.15
CA GLY A 16 -12.95 16.82 -6.69
C GLY A 16 -12.77 15.31 -6.45
N ILE A 17 -12.86 14.86 -5.20
CA ILE A 17 -12.61 13.44 -4.87
C ILE A 17 -13.83 12.56 -5.13
N LEU A 18 -15.05 13.06 -4.88
CA LEU A 18 -16.27 12.30 -5.09
C LEU A 18 -16.57 12.10 -6.57
N GLN A 19 -16.27 13.10 -7.40
CA GLN A 19 -16.42 13.04 -8.85
C GLN A 19 -15.31 12.19 -9.49
N ALA A 20 -14.07 12.28 -8.99
CA ALA A 20 -13.00 11.37 -9.40
C ALA A 20 -13.33 9.91 -9.04
N LEU A 21 -13.87 9.68 -7.84
CA LEU A 21 -14.28 8.34 -7.40
C LEU A 21 -15.44 7.83 -8.25
N LYS A 22 -16.45 8.67 -8.50
CA LYS A 22 -17.57 8.32 -9.38
C LYS A 22 -17.09 7.98 -10.79
N ALA A 23 -16.21 8.79 -11.37
CA ALA A 23 -15.61 8.50 -12.67
C ALA A 23 -14.81 7.19 -12.68
N ALA A 24 -14.04 6.93 -11.62
CA ALA A 24 -13.29 5.68 -11.48
C ALA A 24 -14.19 4.45 -11.34
N VAL A 25 -15.35 4.59 -10.71
CA VAL A 25 -16.38 3.53 -10.62
C VAL A 25 -17.05 3.33 -11.98
N ASP A 26 -17.48 4.41 -12.63
CA ASP A 26 -18.19 4.36 -13.91
C ASP A 26 -17.28 3.78 -15.03
N THR A 27 -15.97 4.00 -14.96
CA THR A 27 -14.97 3.44 -15.88
C THR A 27 -14.47 2.05 -15.47
N HIS A 28 -15.01 1.47 -14.39
CA HIS A 28 -14.56 0.19 -13.83
C HIS A 28 -13.07 0.15 -13.44
N ALA A 29 -12.44 1.30 -13.21
CA ALA A 29 -11.05 1.38 -12.77
C ALA A 29 -10.81 0.76 -11.39
N LEU A 30 -11.85 0.67 -10.55
CA LEU A 30 -11.82 0.03 -9.22
C LEU A 30 -12.46 -1.36 -9.19
N ALA A 31 -12.73 -1.96 -10.35
CA ALA A 31 -13.30 -3.30 -10.42
C ALA A 31 -12.31 -4.38 -9.96
N TYR A 32 -12.84 -5.55 -9.58
CA TYR A 32 -12.04 -6.72 -9.28
C TYR A 32 -11.15 -7.08 -10.48
N GLY A 33 -9.84 -7.21 -10.24
CA GLY A 33 -8.85 -7.49 -11.28
C GLY A 33 -8.46 -6.29 -12.14
N ALA A 34 -8.93 -5.07 -11.82
CA ALA A 34 -8.59 -3.89 -12.60
C ALA A 34 -7.06 -3.66 -12.64
N PRO A 35 -6.50 -3.31 -13.82
CA PRO A 35 -5.06 -3.06 -13.96
C PRO A 35 -4.54 -1.95 -13.04
N VAL A 36 -5.36 -0.93 -12.76
CA VAL A 36 -5.00 0.18 -11.87
C VAL A 36 -4.80 -0.31 -10.43
N LEU A 37 -5.72 -1.12 -9.91
CA LEU A 37 -5.62 -1.68 -8.56
C LEU A 37 -4.48 -2.68 -8.45
N THR A 38 -4.27 -3.49 -9.49
CA THR A 38 -3.14 -4.41 -9.57
C THR A 38 -1.81 -3.65 -9.53
N SER A 39 -1.69 -2.57 -10.29
CA SER A 39 -0.48 -1.72 -10.30
C SER A 39 -0.24 -1.07 -8.95
N ILE A 40 -1.27 -0.50 -8.32
CA ILE A 40 -1.17 0.10 -6.98
C ILE A 40 -0.73 -0.96 -5.96
N ALA A 41 -1.35 -2.13 -5.97
CA ALA A 41 -1.03 -3.23 -5.06
C ALA A 41 0.43 -3.70 -5.24
N LEU A 42 0.91 -3.84 -6.48
CA LEU A 42 2.30 -4.23 -6.75
C LEU A 42 3.30 -3.16 -6.31
N LEU A 43 3.03 -1.87 -6.56
CA LEU A 43 3.91 -0.78 -6.12
C LEU A 43 3.99 -0.69 -4.59
N LEU A 44 2.85 -0.86 -3.91
CA LEU A 44 2.83 -1.01 -2.46
C LEU A 44 3.66 -2.24 -2.06
N PHE A 45 3.47 -3.38 -2.72
CA PHE A 45 4.20 -4.61 -2.39
C PHE A 45 5.72 -4.46 -2.56
N VAL A 46 6.22 -3.73 -3.56
CA VAL A 46 7.66 -3.42 -3.69
C VAL A 46 8.19 -2.70 -2.45
N GLY A 47 7.44 -1.74 -1.92
CA GLY A 47 7.78 -1.10 -0.64
C GLY A 47 7.79 -2.08 0.54
N ALA A 48 6.85 -3.04 0.55
CA ALA A 48 6.76 -4.08 1.58
C ALA A 48 7.98 -5.02 1.51
N VAL A 49 8.33 -5.48 0.30
CA VAL A 49 9.50 -6.32 0.00
C VAL A 49 10.78 -5.64 0.49
N GLY A 50 10.94 -4.34 0.24
CA GLY A 50 12.09 -3.58 0.71
C GLY A 50 12.18 -3.50 2.24
N LYS A 51 11.06 -3.20 2.93
CA LYS A 51 11.04 -3.11 4.40
C LYS A 51 11.19 -4.46 5.10
N SER A 52 10.64 -5.53 4.52
CA SER A 52 10.64 -6.88 5.07
C SER A 52 11.73 -7.79 4.52
N ALA A 53 12.69 -7.25 3.76
CA ALA A 53 13.83 -7.97 3.19
C ALA A 53 13.43 -9.25 2.43
N GLN A 54 12.40 -9.16 1.61
CA GLN A 54 11.96 -10.28 0.76
C GLN A 54 12.75 -10.33 -0.54
N ILE A 55 12.66 -11.42 -1.31
CA ILE A 55 13.30 -11.53 -2.63
C ILE A 55 12.72 -10.46 -3.57
N PRO A 56 13.55 -9.73 -4.36
CA PRO A 56 15.00 -9.78 -4.45
C PRO A 56 15.74 -8.78 -3.54
N LEU A 57 15.04 -7.97 -2.75
CA LEU A 57 15.61 -6.89 -1.95
C LEU A 57 16.07 -7.33 -0.55
N TYR A 58 16.38 -8.61 -0.35
CA TYR A 58 16.78 -9.14 0.96
C TYR A 58 18.21 -8.74 1.38
N VAL A 59 19.04 -8.31 0.41
CA VAL A 59 20.49 -8.17 0.55
C VAL A 59 20.95 -7.13 1.56
N TRP A 60 20.12 -6.14 1.89
CA TRP A 60 20.49 -5.13 2.90
C TRP A 60 20.38 -5.67 4.34
N LEU A 61 19.62 -6.75 4.55
CA LEU A 61 19.33 -7.26 5.89
C LEU A 61 20.55 -7.92 6.56
N PRO A 62 21.39 -8.72 5.85
CA PRO A 62 22.68 -9.16 6.40
C PRO A 62 23.59 -8.00 6.83
N ASP A 63 23.68 -6.94 6.02
CA ASP A 63 24.53 -5.77 6.35
C ASP A 63 24.03 -5.05 7.61
N ALA A 64 22.72 -5.07 7.89
CA ALA A 64 22.14 -4.52 9.13
C ALA A 64 22.58 -5.27 10.41
N MET A 65 23.21 -6.43 10.27
CA MET A 65 23.81 -7.19 11.39
C MET A 65 25.21 -6.70 11.77
N GLU A 66 25.82 -5.81 10.99
CA GLU A 66 27.10 -5.18 11.35
C GLU A 66 26.95 -4.12 12.46
N GLY A 67 25.72 -3.68 12.73
CA GLY A 67 25.41 -2.75 13.81
C GLY A 67 25.52 -3.39 15.22
N PRO A 68 25.46 -2.58 16.28
CA PRO A 68 25.41 -3.10 17.65
C PRO A 68 24.21 -4.04 17.86
N THR A 69 24.40 -5.13 18.61
CA THR A 69 23.37 -6.14 18.91
C THR A 69 21.98 -5.57 19.28
N PRO A 70 21.82 -4.52 20.11
CA PRO A 70 20.49 -3.97 20.39
C PRO A 70 19.81 -3.31 19.17
N VAL A 71 20.57 -2.78 18.22
CA VAL A 71 20.04 -2.13 17.01
C VAL A 71 19.54 -3.20 16.03
N SER A 72 20.34 -4.23 15.79
CA SER A 72 19.91 -5.35 14.94
C SER A 72 18.70 -6.08 15.56
N ALA A 73 18.67 -6.26 16.89
CA ALA A 73 17.49 -6.82 17.55
C ALA A 73 16.21 -6.01 17.28
N LEU A 74 16.28 -4.67 17.33
CA LEU A 74 15.14 -3.79 17.07
C LEU A 74 14.67 -3.82 15.59
N ILE A 75 15.63 -3.86 14.65
CA ILE A 75 15.34 -3.89 13.20
C ILE A 75 14.68 -5.20 12.82
N HIS A 76 15.25 -6.33 13.26
CA HIS A 76 14.83 -7.67 12.85
C HIS A 76 13.55 -8.13 13.55
N ALA A 77 13.33 -7.72 14.81
CA ALA A 77 12.19 -8.21 15.58
C ALA A 77 11.01 -7.23 15.65
N ALA A 78 11.26 -5.93 15.79
CA ALA A 78 10.23 -5.02 16.30
C ALA A 78 9.72 -3.99 15.28
N THR A 79 10.58 -3.47 14.40
CA THR A 79 10.27 -2.21 13.69
C THR A 79 10.28 -2.32 12.17
N MET A 80 11.41 -2.69 11.59
CA MET A 80 11.62 -2.50 10.15
C MET A 80 10.93 -3.60 9.34
N VAL A 81 11.15 -4.86 9.72
CA VAL A 81 10.62 -6.03 9.01
C VAL A 81 9.11 -6.16 9.18
N THR A 82 8.60 -5.83 10.37
CA THR A 82 7.15 -5.89 10.70
C THR A 82 6.33 -4.84 9.96
N ALA A 83 6.91 -3.69 9.64
CA ALA A 83 6.23 -2.61 8.92
C ALA A 83 5.77 -3.03 7.50
N GLY A 84 6.55 -3.85 6.80
CA GLY A 84 6.16 -4.34 5.46
C GLY A 84 4.95 -5.28 5.53
N VAL A 85 4.95 -6.24 6.46
CA VAL A 85 3.80 -7.14 6.69
C VAL A 85 2.56 -6.36 7.15
N TYR A 86 2.74 -5.41 8.07
CA TYR A 86 1.66 -4.52 8.53
C TYR A 86 1.01 -3.76 7.38
N MET A 87 1.80 -3.20 6.45
CA MET A 87 1.27 -2.48 5.31
C MET A 87 0.43 -3.38 4.40
N VAL A 88 0.90 -4.60 4.09
CA VAL A 88 0.11 -5.56 3.29
C VAL A 88 -1.21 -5.89 3.98
N ALA A 89 -1.18 -6.15 5.28
CA ALA A 89 -2.37 -6.44 6.08
C ALA A 89 -3.36 -5.26 6.11
N ARG A 90 -2.87 -4.02 6.30
CA ARG A 90 -3.71 -2.82 6.35
C ARG A 90 -4.30 -2.44 4.99
N MET A 91 -3.62 -2.78 3.90
CA MET A 91 -4.10 -2.54 2.55
C MET A 91 -4.91 -3.72 2.00
N ASN A 92 -5.44 -4.61 2.85
CA ASN A 92 -6.19 -5.80 2.45
C ASN A 92 -7.31 -5.50 1.44
N ALA A 93 -8.04 -4.40 1.60
CA ALA A 93 -9.10 -4.01 0.67
C ALA A 93 -8.60 -3.83 -0.78
N ILE A 94 -7.39 -3.31 -0.97
CA ILE A 94 -6.77 -3.16 -2.29
C ILE A 94 -6.35 -4.54 -2.82
N TYR A 95 -5.69 -5.35 -1.99
CA TYR A 95 -5.19 -6.68 -2.39
C TYR A 95 -6.34 -7.64 -2.75
N GLN A 96 -7.45 -7.62 -2.01
CA GLN A 96 -8.62 -8.45 -2.32
C GLN A 96 -9.22 -8.16 -3.70
N LEU A 97 -9.09 -6.92 -4.18
CA LEU A 97 -9.53 -6.51 -5.51
C LEU A 97 -8.44 -6.72 -6.58
N ALA A 98 -7.23 -7.12 -6.20
CA ALA A 98 -6.08 -7.33 -7.08
C ALA A 98 -5.57 -8.78 -6.99
N PRO A 99 -6.29 -9.78 -7.53
CA PRO A 99 -5.95 -11.19 -7.39
C PRO A 99 -4.58 -11.56 -7.94
N PHE A 100 -4.11 -10.88 -9.00
CA PHE A 100 -2.76 -11.10 -9.51
C PHE A 100 -1.69 -10.63 -8.52
N ALA A 101 -1.88 -9.46 -7.91
CA ALA A 101 -0.97 -8.97 -6.88
C ALA A 101 -0.94 -9.90 -5.66
N MET A 102 -2.08 -10.45 -5.22
CA MET A 102 -2.11 -11.46 -4.15
C MET A 102 -1.31 -12.71 -4.48
N LYS A 103 -1.37 -13.19 -5.73
CA LYS A 103 -0.52 -14.32 -6.16
C LYS A 103 0.96 -13.97 -6.06
N VAL A 104 1.35 -12.75 -6.45
CA VAL A 104 2.75 -12.30 -6.32
C VAL A 104 3.17 -12.24 -4.84
N VAL A 105 2.32 -11.69 -3.96
CA VAL A 105 2.57 -11.69 -2.51
C VAL A 105 2.79 -13.11 -1.98
N ALA A 106 1.93 -14.05 -2.37
CA ALA A 106 1.99 -15.45 -1.93
C ALA A 106 3.17 -16.25 -2.51
N VAL A 107 3.75 -15.82 -3.64
CA VAL A 107 4.93 -16.45 -4.25
C VAL A 107 6.23 -15.90 -3.66
N VAL A 108 6.25 -14.60 -3.32
CA VAL A 108 7.45 -13.91 -2.84
C VAL A 108 7.64 -14.03 -1.33
N GLY A 109 6.54 -13.94 -0.56
CA GLY A 109 6.55 -14.07 0.90
C GLY A 109 6.57 -15.52 1.35
#